data_AF-A0A950J871-F1
#
_entry.id   AF-A0A950J871-F1
#
_cell.length_a   1.000
_cell.length_b   1.000
_cell.length_c   1.000
_cell.angle_alpha   90.00
_cell.angle_beta   90.00
_cell.angle_gamma   90.00
#
_symmetry.space_group_name_H-M   'P 1'
#
loop_
_entity.id
_entity.type
_entity.pdbx_description
1 polymer ?
#
loop_
_entity_poly.entity_id
_entity_poly.type
_entity_poly.pdbx_seq_one_letter_code
_entity_poly.pdbx_strand_id
1 'polypeptide(L)' 'PLRARVMAELKTTFASHYTKVVSLPEALQLSNIAVYAKRATGEKYLINPNKG' A
#
# COMPACT_ATOMS: atom_id res chain seq x y z
N PRO A 1 -1.32 -6.19 31.91
CA PRO A 1 0.02 -6.51 31.34
C PRO A 1 0.07 -6.12 29.85
N LEU A 2 1.25 -5.77 29.32
CA LEU A 2 1.45 -5.33 27.93
C LEU A 2 0.78 -6.28 26.92
N ARG A 3 0.90 -7.59 27.12
CA ARG A 3 0.30 -8.63 26.27
C ARG A 3 -1.21 -8.50 26.12
N ALA A 4 -1.94 -8.18 27.19
CA ALA A 4 -3.40 -8.03 27.12
C ALA A 4 -3.83 -6.79 26.31
N ARG A 5 -3.04 -5.71 26.36
CA ARG A 5 -3.29 -4.49 25.57
C ARG A 5 -3.05 -4.74 24.07
N VAL A 6 -1.96 -5.43 23.73
CA VAL A 6 -1.65 -5.85 22.34
C VAL A 6 -2.75 -6.76 21.79
N MET A 7 -3.26 -7.72 22.57
CA MET A 7 -4.37 -8.58 22.12
C MET A 7 -5.71 -7.84 21.96
N ALA A 8 -5.97 -6.81 22.76
CA ALA A 8 -7.17 -6.00 22.63
C ALA A 8 -7.16 -5.13 21.34
N GLU A 9 -5.98 -4.69 20.92
CA GLU A 9 -5.77 -3.85 19.71
C GLU A 9 -5.57 -4.66 18.43
N LEU A 10 -5.35 -5.98 18.53
CA LEU A 10 -5.20 -6.94 17.43
C LEU A 10 -6.48 -7.21 16.61
N LYS A 11 -7.51 -6.36 16.72
CA LYS A 11 -8.78 -6.49 15.97
C LYS A 11 -8.80 -5.70 14.68
N THR A 12 -7.94 -4.69 14.54
CA THR A 12 -7.87 -3.88 13.34
C THR A 12 -6.62 -4.25 12.57
N THR A 13 -6.78 -4.98 11.47
CA THR A 13 -5.76 -5.04 10.43
C THR A 13 -5.42 -3.60 10.06
N PHE A 14 -4.13 -3.23 10.01
CA PHE A 14 -3.71 -1.92 9.53
C PHE A 14 -4.31 -1.70 8.13
N ALA A 15 -5.43 -1.00 8.06
CA ALA A 15 -6.14 -0.74 6.82
C ALA A 15 -5.28 0.24 6.01
N SER A 16 -4.43 -0.33 5.16
CA SER A 16 -3.62 0.45 4.24
C SER A 16 -4.51 0.87 3.09
N HIS A 17 -4.83 2.17 3.03
CA HIS A 17 -5.49 2.74 1.88
C HIS A 17 -4.49 2.86 0.72
N TYR A 18 -4.84 2.27 -0.42
CA TYR A 18 -4.08 2.39 -1.65
C TYR A 18 -4.88 3.26 -2.62
N THR A 19 -4.20 4.25 -3.17
CA THR A 19 -4.76 5.17 -4.17
C THR A 19 -4.94 4.47 -5.51
N LYS A 20 -4.08 3.50 -5.81
CA LYS A 20 -4.10 2.76 -7.07
C LYS A 20 -3.47 1.38 -6.92
N VAL A 21 -3.99 0.40 -7.65
CA VAL A 21 -3.40 -0.93 -7.82
C VAL A 21 -2.85 -1.06 -9.24
N VAL A 22 -1.57 -1.39 -9.39
CA VAL A 22 -0.88 -1.51 -10.68
C VAL A 22 -0.31 -2.93 -10.88
N SER A 23 -0.17 -3.36 -12.13
CA SER A 23 0.52 -4.60 -12.51
C SER A 23 2.05 -4.42 -12.50
N LEU A 24 2.80 -5.51 -12.70
CA LEU A 24 4.27 -5.45 -12.81
C LEU A 24 4.71 -4.58 -14.00
N PRO A 25 4.14 -4.75 -15.22
CA PRO A 25 4.45 -3.87 -16.35
C PRO A 25 4.02 -2.42 -16.10
N GLU A 26 2.84 -2.20 -15.50
CA GLU A 26 2.36 -0.85 -15.16
C GLU A 26 3.29 -0.16 -14.15
N ALA A 27 3.93 -0.90 -13.24
CA ALA A 27 4.90 -0.34 -12.30
C ALA A 27 6.15 0.23 -13.00
N LEU A 28 6.44 -0.18 -14.25
CA LEU A 28 7.56 0.35 -15.03
C LEU A 28 7.18 1.55 -15.91
N GLN A 29 5.89 1.93 -15.95
CA GLN A 29 5.45 3.09 -16.73
C GLN A 29 5.90 4.40 -16.08
N LEU A 30 6.53 5.29 -16.86
CA LEU A 30 7.03 6.59 -16.41
C LEU A 30 5.96 7.43 -15.69
N SER A 31 4.70 7.35 -16.13
CA SER A 31 3.57 8.04 -15.51
C SER A 31 3.29 7.56 -14.08
N ASN A 32 3.38 6.25 -13.82
CA ASN A 32 3.19 5.70 -12.47
C ASN A 32 4.43 5.94 -11.60
N ILE A 33 5.64 5.83 -12.16
CA ILE A 33 6.90 6.15 -11.48
C ILE A 33 6.88 7.58 -10.94
N ALA A 34 6.46 8.55 -11.77
CA ALA A 34 6.39 9.95 -11.38
C ALA A 34 5.45 10.21 -10.20
N VAL A 35 4.48 9.34 -9.91
CA VAL A 35 3.55 9.49 -8.79
C VAL A 35 4.20 9.00 -7.50
N TYR A 36 4.58 7.73 -7.40
CA TYR A 36 5.16 7.21 -6.16
C TYR A 36 6.58 7.73 -5.88
N ALA A 37 7.31 8.23 -6.89
CA ALA A 37 8.58 8.92 -6.69
C ALA A 37 8.44 10.22 -5.89
N LYS A 38 7.26 10.88 -5.94
CA LYS A 38 6.99 12.09 -5.13
C LYS A 38 6.93 11.81 -3.64
N ARG A 39 6.70 10.54 -3.23
CA ARG A 39 6.56 10.13 -1.83
C ARG A 39 5.55 10.98 -1.05
N ALA A 40 4.53 11.48 -1.72
CA ALA A 40 3.49 12.28 -1.10
C ALA A 40 2.67 11.43 -0.12
N THR A 41 2.31 12.02 1.03
CA THR A 41 1.46 11.36 2.02
C THR A 41 0.08 11.10 1.42
N GLY A 42 -0.38 9.84 1.46
CA GLY A 42 -1.70 9.43 0.94
C GLY A 42 -1.72 8.90 -0.49
N GLU A 43 -0.59 8.88 -1.20
CA GLU A 43 -0.47 8.39 -2.59
C GLU A 43 0.16 7.00 -2.67
N LYS A 44 -0.30 6.05 -1.83
CA LYS A 44 0.26 4.70 -1.82
C LYS A 44 -0.23 3.87 -3.01
N TYR A 45 0.70 3.27 -3.74
CA TYR A 45 0.39 2.34 -4.82
C TYR A 45 0.63 0.91 -4.35
N LEU A 46 -0.28 0.00 -4.73
CA LEU A 46 -0.12 -1.45 -4.52
C LEU A 46 0.27 -2.10 -5.84
N ILE A 47 1.36 -2.86 -5.85
CA ILE A 47 1.72 -3.68 -7.01
C ILE A 47 1.05 -5.05 -6.83
N ASN A 48 0.24 -5.46 -7.80
CA ASN A 48 -0.31 -6.80 -7.91
C ASN A 48 0.34 -7.51 -9.10
N PRO A 49 1.31 -8.42 -8.86
CA PRO A 49 2.02 -9.13 -9.93
C PRO A 49 1.12 -9.99 -10.83
N ASN A 50 -0.03 -10.46 -10.32
CA ASN A 50 -0.96 -11.32 -11.04
C ASN A 50 -2.02 -10.53 -11.82
N LYS A 51 -1.95 -9.20 -11.79
CA LYS A 51 -2.86 -8.32 -12.52
C LYS A 51 -2.41 -8.25 -13.99
N GLY A 52 -2.81 -9.23 -14.81
CA GLY A 52 -2.67 -9.19 -16.28
C GLY A 52 -1.25 -9.31 -16.80
#